data_AF-A0A2U8FJ72-F1
#
_entry.id   AF-A0A2U8FJ72-F1
#
_cell.length_a   1.000
_cell.length_b   1.000
_cell.length_c   1.000
_cell.angle_alpha   90.00
_cell.angle_beta   90.00
_cell.angle_gamma   90.00
#
_symmetry.space_group_name_H-M   'P 1'
#
loop_
_entity.id
_entity.type
_entity.pdbx_description
1 polymer ?
#
loop_
_entity_poly.entity_id
_entity_poly.type
_entity_poly.pdbx_seq_one_letter_code
_entity_poly.pdbx_strand_id
1 'polypeptide(L)'
;MWKGCSKGKLILIGRNKNMKCFLCEQDNVEMSLEHSIPQFLGGKKSDDKFKRLNLCKLCNSKLGTHVDARFARSFINAMELNEFNNDIFGGRLTSLKFDAGDEIHDLIPENNYVEMMSNEKSVAFWIKENTPDFLGLVGGHAPLSKSKISQLFLFITKEDLSEAELKQLLNDIILKFKDYKKLEILLCMNFSCGSVATEKDLAAYRKQIKSMFDIRGLKFIWEFSDKELNIANRLRPDGKDFKANVLFDLNDWVRFLSKLFLGILCGYLGNQFTKNPVGLKLIDILRTYSSRVVLSESDINRLKHPLKMSQVNLFLLERGSITVSIFQIGDDIVGLLGIGDNIYALRICKQQDLSKIEKDKLNISSDFCRIPEGITLVLNKNSDKYLEYNTKDFFLEKFFDEKFPGILERQKLEIISLLK
;
A
#
# COMPACT_ATOMS: atom_id res chain seq x y z
N MET A 1 7.96 5.22 1.08
CA MET A 1 8.87 5.84 0.06
C MET A 1 8.21 5.92 -1.33
N TRP A 2 7.35 6.92 -1.56
CA TRP A 2 6.62 7.09 -2.85
C TRP A 2 7.45 7.95 -3.80
N LYS A 3 8.19 7.33 -4.73
CA LYS A 3 8.85 8.09 -5.81
C LYS A 3 7.78 8.74 -6.68
N GLY A 4 7.72 10.07 -6.66
CA GLY A 4 7.03 10.87 -7.67
C GLY A 4 7.44 10.48 -9.09
N CYS A 5 6.53 10.71 -10.03
CA CYS A 5 6.72 10.53 -11.47
C CYS A 5 8.09 11.03 -11.94
N SER A 6 9.07 10.14 -12.00
CA SER A 6 10.19 10.29 -12.91
C SER A 6 9.62 10.08 -14.30
N LYS A 7 9.63 11.12 -15.13
CA LYS A 7 9.33 11.11 -16.56
C LYS A 7 9.96 9.86 -17.19
N GLY A 8 9.15 8.81 -17.39
CA GLY A 8 9.55 7.66 -18.17
C GLY A 8 9.78 8.14 -19.60
N LYS A 9 10.93 7.76 -20.18
CA LYS A 9 11.15 7.87 -21.62
C LYS A 9 9.90 7.31 -22.32
N LEU A 10 9.19 8.15 -23.06
CA LEU A 10 8.11 7.74 -23.95
C LEU A 10 8.70 6.73 -24.93
N ILE A 11 8.41 5.45 -24.73
CA ILE A 11 8.36 4.53 -25.86
C ILE A 11 6.97 4.74 -26.44
N LEU A 12 6.90 5.58 -27.48
CA LEU A 12 5.71 5.69 -28.33
C LEU A 12 5.51 4.31 -28.98
N ILE A 13 4.68 3.48 -28.37
CA ILE A 13 4.12 2.32 -29.06
C ILE A 13 3.33 2.91 -30.22
N GLY A 14 3.72 2.57 -31.45
CA GLY A 14 3.18 3.15 -32.67
C GLY A 14 1.65 3.16 -32.69
N ARG A 15 1.06 4.14 -33.38
CA ARG A 15 -0.39 4.30 -33.58
C ARG A 15 -1.00 3.03 -34.21
N ASN A 16 -1.32 2.03 -33.39
CA ASN A 16 -2.21 0.95 -33.77
C ASN A 16 -3.63 1.50 -33.72
N LYS A 17 -4.19 1.82 -34.90
CA LYS A 17 -5.61 2.11 -35.06
C LYS A 17 -6.39 0.86 -34.63
N ASN A 18 -7.30 1.00 -33.66
CA ASN A 18 -8.19 -0.03 -33.07
C ASN A 18 -7.75 -0.71 -31.75
N MET A 19 -7.08 -0.01 -30.84
CA MET A 19 -7.00 -0.48 -29.44
C MET A 19 -8.06 0.19 -28.57
N LYS A 20 -9.07 -0.60 -28.17
CA LYS A 20 -10.14 -0.22 -27.24
C LYS A 20 -9.65 -0.34 -25.79
N CYS A 21 -9.93 0.67 -24.96
CA CYS A 21 -9.65 0.58 -23.52
C CYS A 21 -10.55 -0.49 -22.88
N PHE A 22 -9.97 -1.45 -22.15
CA PHE A 22 -10.78 -2.54 -21.55
C PHE A 22 -11.79 -2.03 -20.49
N LEU A 23 -11.49 -0.88 -19.87
CA LEU A 23 -12.29 -0.35 -18.77
C LEU A 23 -13.44 0.55 -19.26
N CYS A 24 -13.10 1.63 -19.98
CA CYS A 24 -14.09 2.62 -20.46
C CYS A 24 -14.61 2.34 -21.86
N GLU A 25 -14.07 1.33 -22.55
CA GLU A 25 -14.52 0.95 -23.88
C GLU A 25 -14.38 2.01 -24.98
N GLN A 26 -13.64 3.09 -24.72
CA GLN A 26 -13.38 4.11 -25.74
C GLN A 26 -12.26 3.68 -26.68
N ASP A 27 -12.47 3.96 -27.96
CA ASP A 27 -11.48 3.86 -29.04
C ASP A 27 -10.74 5.20 -29.23
N ASN A 28 -9.60 5.18 -29.94
CA ASN A 28 -8.80 6.37 -30.28
C ASN A 28 -8.29 7.19 -29.07
N VAL A 29 -8.06 6.54 -27.94
CA VAL A 29 -7.56 7.15 -26.71
C VAL A 29 -6.05 6.95 -26.55
N GLU A 30 -5.38 7.85 -25.83
CA GLU A 30 -3.96 7.70 -25.47
C GLU A 30 -3.80 6.50 -24.52
N MET A 31 -3.20 5.43 -25.02
CA MET A 31 -2.93 4.22 -24.26
C MET A 31 -1.78 4.46 -23.28
N SER A 32 -1.82 3.76 -22.15
CA SER A 32 -0.81 3.81 -21.10
C SER A 32 -0.28 2.42 -20.82
N LEU A 33 1.02 2.31 -20.54
CA LEU A 33 1.60 1.11 -19.95
C LEU A 33 1.04 0.96 -18.54
N GLU A 34 0.13 0.01 -18.35
CA GLU A 34 -0.38 -0.33 -17.03
C GLU A 34 0.39 -1.49 -16.44
N HIS A 35 0.88 -1.30 -15.21
CA HIS A 35 1.49 -2.39 -14.44
C HIS A 35 0.37 -3.13 -13.70
N SER A 36 0.08 -4.36 -14.14
CA SER A 36 -0.95 -5.22 -13.52
C SER A 36 -0.66 -5.47 -12.03
N ILE A 37 0.62 -5.66 -11.70
CA ILE A 37 1.12 -5.60 -10.33
C ILE A 37 1.47 -4.13 -10.05
N PRO A 38 0.80 -3.43 -9.13
CA PRO A 38 1.08 -2.03 -8.85
C PRO A 38 2.50 -1.79 -8.33
N GLN A 39 2.99 -0.56 -8.45
CA GLN A 39 4.34 -0.19 -8.00
C GLN A 39 4.57 -0.45 -6.50
N PHE A 40 3.55 -0.26 -5.65
CA PHE A 40 3.68 -0.51 -4.21
C PHE A 40 3.82 -2.01 -3.87
N LEU A 41 3.41 -2.89 -4.79
CA LEU A 41 3.71 -4.32 -4.76
C LEU A 41 4.97 -4.66 -5.57
N GLY A 42 5.82 -3.69 -5.92
CA GLY A 42 7.03 -3.95 -6.70
C GLY A 42 6.80 -4.21 -8.18
N GLY A 43 5.72 -3.70 -8.79
CA GLY A 43 5.41 -3.86 -10.23
C GLY A 43 6.49 -3.47 -11.25
N LYS A 44 7.52 -2.73 -10.84
CA LYS A 44 8.70 -2.46 -11.69
C LYS A 44 9.62 -3.69 -11.82
N LYS A 45 9.57 -4.57 -10.83
CA LYS A 45 10.34 -5.81 -10.69
C LYS A 45 9.59 -7.02 -11.27
N SER A 46 8.40 -6.81 -11.82
CA SER A 46 7.62 -7.86 -12.48
C SER A 46 7.99 -7.98 -13.96
N ASP A 47 7.76 -9.17 -14.50
CA ASP A 47 7.92 -9.47 -15.93
C ASP A 47 7.05 -8.56 -16.81
N ASP A 48 7.50 -8.33 -18.05
CA ASP A 48 6.81 -7.49 -19.03
C ASP A 48 5.46 -8.07 -19.47
N LYS A 49 5.21 -9.37 -19.29
CA LYS A 49 3.87 -9.97 -19.53
C LYS A 49 2.78 -9.31 -18.69
N PHE A 50 3.13 -8.77 -17.52
CA PHE A 50 2.21 -8.06 -16.63
C PHE A 50 2.05 -6.57 -16.97
N LYS A 51 2.65 -6.08 -18.05
CA LYS A 51 2.62 -4.67 -18.49
C LYS A 51 1.83 -4.44 -19.78
N ARG A 52 0.93 -5.37 -20.13
CA ARG A 52 0.33 -5.48 -21.48
C ARG A 52 -1.14 -5.09 -21.57
N LEU A 53 -1.80 -4.74 -20.46
CA LEU A 53 -3.23 -4.42 -20.49
C LEU A 53 -3.51 -3.14 -21.32
N ASN A 54 -4.49 -3.25 -22.20
CA ASN A 54 -4.96 -2.11 -23.00
C ASN A 54 -5.79 -1.15 -22.14
N LEU A 55 -5.12 -0.22 -21.46
CA LEU A 55 -5.74 0.78 -20.60
C LEU A 55 -5.42 2.20 -21.08
N CYS A 56 -6.43 3.06 -21.18
CA CYS A 56 -6.19 4.47 -21.49
C CYS A 56 -5.61 5.22 -20.28
N LYS A 57 -4.86 6.28 -20.54
CA LYS A 57 -4.18 7.09 -19.51
C LYS A 57 -5.13 7.64 -18.43
N LEU A 58 -6.33 8.06 -18.82
CA LEU A 58 -7.34 8.56 -17.88
C LEU A 58 -7.82 7.46 -16.92
N CYS A 59 -8.17 6.30 -17.46
CA CYS A 59 -8.58 5.16 -16.65
C CYS A 59 -7.43 4.67 -15.76
N ASN A 60 -6.20 4.63 -16.26
CA ASN A 60 -5.03 4.30 -15.47
C ASN A 60 -4.89 5.24 -14.26
N SER A 61 -4.88 6.56 -14.50
CA SER A 61 -4.78 7.56 -13.43
C SER A 61 -5.88 7.42 -12.38
N LYS A 62 -7.12 7.13 -12.81
CA LYS A 62 -8.26 6.91 -11.92
C LYS A 62 -8.13 5.63 -11.11
N LEU A 63 -7.73 4.50 -11.72
CA LEU A 63 -7.47 3.25 -10.99
C LEU A 63 -6.35 3.42 -9.96
N GLY A 64 -5.27 4.13 -10.32
CA GLY A 64 -4.17 4.44 -9.41
C GLY A 64 -4.64 5.21 -8.15
N THR A 65 -5.60 6.11 -8.31
CA THR A 65 -6.09 6.98 -7.23
C THR A 65 -7.22 6.34 -6.42
N HIS A 66 -8.16 5.69 -7.08
CA HIS A 66 -9.41 5.22 -6.47
C HIS A 66 -9.47 3.71 -6.22
N VAL A 67 -8.50 2.94 -6.70
CA VAL A 67 -8.41 1.49 -6.45
C VAL A 67 -7.10 1.16 -5.74
N ASP A 68 -5.97 1.42 -6.41
CA ASP A 68 -4.64 1.09 -5.88
C ASP A 68 -4.32 1.82 -4.58
N ALA A 69 -4.43 3.16 -4.58
CA ALA A 69 -4.10 3.95 -3.41
C ALA A 69 -5.02 3.65 -2.22
N ARG A 70 -6.30 3.34 -2.45
CA ARG A 70 -7.24 3.01 -1.37
C ARG A 70 -6.89 1.69 -0.70
N PHE A 71 -6.53 0.67 -1.47
CA PHE A 71 -6.03 -0.58 -0.93
C PHE A 71 -4.70 -0.39 -0.19
N ALA A 72 -3.70 0.19 -0.86
CA ALA A 72 -2.35 0.35 -0.32
C ALA A 72 -2.29 1.22 0.94
N ARG A 73 -3.19 2.21 1.07
CA ARG A 73 -3.23 3.16 2.17
C ARG A 73 -4.26 2.82 3.23
N SER A 74 -5.04 1.76 3.04
CA SER A 74 -5.82 1.20 4.14
C SER A 74 -4.85 0.77 5.24
N PHE A 75 -5.24 1.02 6.48
CA PHE A 75 -4.33 1.00 7.63
C PHE A 75 -3.52 -0.30 7.75
N ILE A 76 -4.21 -1.44 7.69
CA ILE A 76 -3.60 -2.79 7.77
C ILE A 76 -2.53 -2.99 6.68
N ASN A 77 -2.82 -2.60 5.44
CA ASN A 77 -1.87 -2.74 4.32
C ASN A 77 -0.70 -1.76 4.41
N ALA A 78 -0.96 -0.53 4.83
CA ALA A 78 0.07 0.50 4.94
C ALA A 78 1.16 0.09 5.94
N MET A 79 0.79 -0.63 7.02
CA MET A 79 1.74 -1.13 8.02
C MET A 79 2.71 -2.14 7.43
N GLU A 80 2.21 -3.23 6.84
CA GLU A 80 3.06 -4.26 6.22
C GLU A 80 3.90 -3.70 5.07
N LEU A 81 3.32 -2.81 4.25
CA LEU A 81 4.05 -2.18 3.15
C LEU A 81 5.17 -1.26 3.67
N ASN A 82 4.98 -0.56 4.79
CA ASN A 82 6.04 0.26 5.37
C ASN A 82 7.19 -0.63 5.88
N GLU A 83 6.88 -1.75 6.53
CA GLU A 83 7.89 -2.70 7.02
C GLU A 83 8.65 -3.37 5.87
N PHE A 84 7.92 -3.83 4.84
CA PHE A 84 8.52 -4.41 3.64
C PHE A 84 9.48 -3.43 2.95
N ASN A 85 9.11 -2.15 2.89
CA ASN A 85 9.91 -1.10 2.25
C ASN A 85 10.96 -0.44 3.17
N ASN A 86 11.13 -0.88 4.42
CA ASN A 86 11.99 -0.24 5.43
C ASN A 86 11.69 1.27 5.60
N ASP A 87 10.42 1.66 5.62
CA ASP A 87 10.02 3.06 5.81
C ASP A 87 10.13 3.45 7.30
N ILE A 88 11.26 4.09 7.67
CA ILE A 88 11.66 4.45 9.05
C ILE A 88 10.65 5.36 9.76
N PHE A 89 9.90 6.15 9.00
CA PHE A 89 8.86 7.04 9.50
C PHE A 89 7.49 6.58 8.99
N GLY A 90 7.28 5.27 8.91
CA GLY A 90 6.03 4.66 8.50
C GLY A 90 4.89 5.23 9.33
N GLY A 91 4.03 6.02 8.73
CA GLY A 91 2.92 6.66 9.42
C GLY A 91 2.04 5.58 10.03
N ARG A 92 2.19 5.37 11.34
CA ARG A 92 1.48 4.33 12.08
C ARG A 92 0.00 4.63 12.25
N LEU A 93 -0.50 5.81 11.91
CA LEU A 93 -1.89 6.18 12.20
C LEU A 93 -2.50 7.05 11.10
N THR A 94 -3.82 7.12 11.16
CA THR A 94 -4.71 7.61 10.11
C THR A 94 -5.23 9.02 10.43
N SER A 95 -6.27 9.48 9.75
CA SER A 95 -6.94 10.75 10.08
C SER A 95 -7.52 10.72 11.50
N LEU A 96 -7.31 11.78 12.28
CA LEU A 96 -7.86 11.94 13.62
C LEU A 96 -9.25 12.59 13.57
N LYS A 97 -10.08 12.25 14.56
CA LYS A 97 -11.37 12.87 14.85
C LYS A 97 -11.31 13.54 16.22
N PHE A 98 -11.85 14.74 16.27
CA PHE A 98 -12.01 15.56 17.46
C PHE A 98 -13.50 15.68 17.79
N ASP A 99 -13.82 15.93 19.05
CA ASP A 99 -15.20 16.10 19.49
C ASP A 99 -15.77 17.44 19.00
N ALA A 100 -17.10 17.53 18.87
CA ALA A 100 -17.76 18.75 18.44
C ALA A 100 -17.46 19.90 19.43
N GLY A 101 -16.92 21.01 18.93
CA GLY A 101 -16.51 22.15 19.75
C GLY A 101 -15.07 22.10 20.28
N ASP A 102 -14.26 21.13 19.83
CA ASP A 102 -12.82 21.15 20.11
C ASP A 102 -12.16 22.41 19.51
N GLU A 103 -11.32 23.07 20.30
CA GLU A 103 -10.60 24.30 19.93
C GLU A 103 -9.78 24.16 18.63
N ILE A 104 -9.36 22.94 18.28
CA ILE A 104 -8.62 22.71 17.05
C ILE A 104 -9.42 23.10 15.80
N HIS A 105 -10.75 23.01 15.85
CA HIS A 105 -11.62 23.36 14.73
C HIS A 105 -11.57 24.85 14.38
N ASP A 106 -11.31 25.71 15.37
CA ASP A 106 -11.12 27.15 15.15
C ASP A 106 -9.67 27.48 14.74
N LEU A 107 -8.73 26.57 15.05
CA LEU A 107 -7.31 26.75 14.75
C LEU A 107 -6.93 26.24 13.36
N ILE A 108 -7.63 25.28 12.77
CA ILE A 108 -7.29 24.75 11.43
C ILE A 108 -8.34 25.13 10.39
N PRO A 109 -7.96 25.30 9.11
CA PRO A 109 -8.93 25.51 8.04
C PRO A 109 -9.97 24.38 7.97
N GLU A 110 -11.22 24.71 7.59
CA GLU A 110 -12.37 23.77 7.58
C GLU A 110 -12.11 22.47 6.79
N ASN A 111 -11.37 22.55 5.68
CA ASN A 111 -11.05 21.38 4.84
C ASN A 111 -9.73 20.69 5.22
N ASN A 112 -9.09 21.12 6.31
CA ASN A 112 -7.88 20.50 6.81
C ASN A 112 -8.20 19.44 7.87
N TYR A 113 -7.46 18.35 7.79
CA TYR A 113 -7.55 17.23 8.71
C TYR A 113 -6.18 16.94 9.29
N VAL A 114 -6.17 16.37 10.49
CA VAL A 114 -4.94 15.95 11.18
C VAL A 114 -4.72 14.46 10.94
N GLU A 115 -3.52 14.09 10.53
CA GLU A 115 -3.06 12.70 10.49
C GLU A 115 -1.94 12.50 11.50
N MET A 116 -1.97 11.41 12.27
CA MET A 116 -0.90 11.10 13.21
C MET A 116 0.06 10.07 12.62
N MET A 117 1.34 10.26 12.84
CA MET A 117 2.41 9.36 12.45
C MET A 117 3.31 9.15 13.65
N SER A 118 3.78 7.94 13.91
CA SER A 118 4.67 7.70 15.03
C SER A 118 5.69 6.61 14.73
N ASN A 119 6.83 6.69 15.40
CA ASN A 119 7.80 5.62 15.50
C ASN A 119 8.31 5.55 16.95
N GLU A 120 9.35 4.75 17.20
CA GLU A 120 9.92 4.59 18.55
C GLU A 120 10.55 5.88 19.12
N LYS A 121 10.85 6.88 18.28
CA LYS A 121 11.60 8.10 18.65
C LYS A 121 10.74 9.34 18.74
N SER A 122 9.60 9.35 18.04
CA SER A 122 8.83 10.57 17.79
C SER A 122 7.39 10.31 17.37
N VAL A 123 6.56 11.33 17.56
CA VAL A 123 5.19 11.43 17.07
C VAL A 123 5.09 12.70 16.23
N ALA A 124 4.45 12.61 15.06
CA ALA A 124 4.19 13.74 14.20
C ALA A 124 2.70 13.86 13.87
N PHE A 125 2.19 15.09 13.90
CA PHE A 125 0.84 15.41 13.50
C PHE A 125 0.86 16.26 12.24
N TRP A 126 0.30 15.73 11.16
CA TRP A 126 0.29 16.35 9.85
C TRP A 126 -1.07 16.95 9.55
N ILE A 127 -1.14 18.28 9.53
CA ILE A 127 -2.32 19.06 9.19
C ILE A 127 -2.29 19.37 7.70
N LYS A 128 -3.29 18.90 6.97
CA LYS A 128 -3.36 19.05 5.51
C LYS A 128 -4.79 19.04 4.99
N GLU A 129 -4.97 19.66 3.83
CA GLU A 129 -6.21 19.53 3.07
C GLU A 129 -6.42 18.07 2.64
N ASN A 130 -7.64 17.58 2.83
CA ASN A 130 -8.05 16.24 2.43
C ASN A 130 -9.52 16.24 1.95
N THR A 131 -9.98 15.12 1.42
CA THR A 131 -11.40 14.95 1.04
C THR A 131 -12.08 13.88 1.89
N PRO A 132 -13.40 13.97 2.12
CA PRO A 132 -14.16 12.96 2.86
C PRO A 132 -13.91 11.52 2.40
N ASP A 133 -13.80 11.32 1.07
CA ASP A 133 -13.55 10.02 0.48
C ASP A 133 -12.23 9.38 0.94
N PHE A 134 -11.21 10.18 1.28
CA PHE A 134 -9.88 9.72 1.66
C PHE A 134 -9.61 9.84 3.16
N LEU A 135 -10.62 10.14 3.97
CA LEU A 135 -10.50 10.12 5.42
C LEU A 135 -10.26 8.69 5.91
N GLY A 136 -9.28 8.55 6.81
CA GLY A 136 -8.87 7.26 7.36
C GLY A 136 -7.91 6.44 6.50
N LEU A 137 -7.55 6.93 5.30
CA LEU A 137 -6.44 6.39 4.51
C LEU A 137 -5.13 7.09 4.87
N VAL A 138 -4.06 6.31 5.07
CA VAL A 138 -2.72 6.84 5.38
C VAL A 138 -2.24 7.75 4.24
N GLY A 139 -1.86 8.98 4.57
CA GLY A 139 -1.46 10.02 3.63
C GLY A 139 -2.60 10.69 2.84
N GLY A 140 -3.87 10.30 3.06
CA GLY A 140 -5.05 10.92 2.44
C GLY A 140 -5.00 11.04 0.91
N HIS A 141 -5.56 12.12 0.37
CA HIS A 141 -5.54 12.43 -1.07
C HIS A 141 -4.21 13.08 -1.49
N ALA A 142 -3.17 12.29 -1.73
CA ALA A 142 -1.80 12.80 -1.97
C ALA A 142 -1.65 13.88 -3.07
N PRO A 143 -2.28 13.81 -4.26
CA PRO A 143 -2.19 14.90 -5.24
C PRO A 143 -2.65 16.26 -4.69
N LEU A 144 -3.74 16.27 -3.90
CA LEU A 144 -4.24 17.46 -3.26
C LEU A 144 -3.23 17.97 -2.23
N SER A 145 -2.81 17.10 -1.31
CA SER A 145 -1.89 17.47 -0.24
C SER A 145 -0.51 17.91 -0.72
N LYS A 146 0.01 17.40 -1.85
CA LYS A 146 1.27 17.86 -2.45
C LYS A 146 1.18 19.25 -3.08
N SER A 147 -0.02 19.67 -3.48
CA SER A 147 -0.27 20.95 -4.17
C SER A 147 -0.60 22.11 -3.24
N LYS A 148 -0.99 21.79 -1.99
CA LYS A 148 -1.49 22.71 -0.97
C LYS A 148 -0.47 22.92 0.16
N ILE A 149 -0.63 24.01 0.90
CA ILE A 149 0.16 24.28 2.10
C ILE A 149 -0.27 23.28 3.17
N SER A 150 0.71 22.73 3.90
CA SER A 150 0.46 21.81 5.02
C SER A 150 1.52 21.97 6.09
N GLN A 151 1.22 21.51 7.30
CA GLN A 151 2.07 21.69 8.48
C GLN A 151 2.27 20.35 9.21
N LEU A 152 3.51 19.99 9.51
CA LEU A 152 3.88 18.78 10.25
C LEU A 152 4.45 19.17 11.62
N PHE A 153 3.68 18.98 12.68
CA PHE A 153 4.12 19.19 14.06
C PHE A 153 4.84 17.94 14.55
N LEU A 154 6.15 18.03 14.79
CA LEU A 154 7.01 16.93 15.17
C LEU A 154 7.37 17.01 16.65
N PHE A 155 6.96 16.01 17.41
CA PHE A 155 7.27 15.82 18.83
C PHE A 155 8.29 14.70 18.97
N ILE A 156 9.39 14.97 19.67
CA ILE A 156 10.37 13.95 20.03
C ILE A 156 9.95 13.37 21.38
N THR A 157 9.79 12.05 21.43
CA THR A 157 9.23 11.34 22.59
C THR A 157 10.25 10.45 23.30
N LYS A 158 11.38 10.15 22.66
CA LYS A 158 12.49 9.42 23.30
C LYS A 158 13.40 10.42 24.03
N GLU A 159 13.56 10.24 25.33
CA GLU A 159 14.30 11.16 26.21
C GLU A 159 15.82 11.11 25.96
N ASP A 160 16.38 9.92 25.74
CA ASP A 160 17.83 9.70 25.58
C ASP A 160 18.26 9.57 24.11
N LEU A 161 17.83 10.51 23.25
CA LEU A 161 18.32 10.57 21.87
C LEU A 161 19.68 11.25 21.82
N SER A 162 20.68 10.55 21.29
CA SER A 162 21.95 11.19 20.94
C SER A 162 21.76 12.23 19.84
N GLU A 163 22.66 13.22 19.77
CA GLU A 163 22.66 14.25 18.72
C GLU A 163 22.66 13.63 17.31
N ALA A 164 23.47 12.57 17.12
CA ALA A 164 23.56 11.85 15.87
C ALA A 164 22.23 11.16 15.48
N GLU A 165 21.55 10.52 16.44
CA GLU A 165 20.25 9.91 16.19
C GLU A 165 19.17 10.95 15.88
N LEU A 166 19.15 12.08 16.60
CA LEU A 166 18.20 13.16 16.34
C LEU A 166 18.43 13.78 14.96
N LYS A 167 19.69 14.03 14.58
CA LYS A 167 20.04 14.55 13.26
C LYS A 167 19.63 13.57 12.15
N GLN A 168 19.86 12.27 12.34
CA GLN A 168 19.41 11.26 11.40
C GLN A 168 17.89 11.23 11.26
N LEU A 169 17.16 11.24 12.38
CA LEU A 169 15.69 11.25 12.39
C LEU A 169 15.12 12.44 11.61
N LEU A 170 15.63 13.65 11.86
CA LEU A 170 15.17 14.85 11.18
C LEU A 170 15.46 14.81 9.66
N ASN A 171 16.61 14.28 9.25
CA ASN A 171 16.95 14.06 7.84
C ASN A 171 16.00 13.05 7.18
N ASP A 172 15.69 11.94 7.86
CA ASP A 172 14.78 10.92 7.34
C ASP A 172 13.37 11.48 7.10
N ILE A 173 12.90 12.34 8.01
CA ILE A 173 11.61 13.04 7.88
C ILE A 173 11.62 13.96 6.64
N ILE A 174 12.67 14.76 6.46
CA ILE A 174 12.80 15.63 5.28
C ILE A 174 12.81 14.79 3.99
N LEU A 175 13.57 13.69 3.97
CA LEU A 175 13.64 12.79 2.81
C LEU A 175 12.27 12.15 2.51
N LYS A 176 11.49 11.81 3.54
CA LYS A 176 10.13 11.28 3.39
C LYS A 176 9.19 12.31 2.75
N PHE A 177 9.30 13.56 3.17
CA PHE A 177 8.40 14.63 2.74
C PHE A 177 8.93 15.51 1.60
N LYS A 178 10.06 15.15 0.98
CA LYS A 178 10.70 15.92 -0.12
C LYS A 178 9.79 16.28 -1.30
N ASP A 179 8.75 15.48 -1.55
CA ASP A 179 7.79 15.71 -2.62
C ASP A 179 6.71 16.75 -2.27
N TYR A 180 6.59 17.12 -0.99
CA TYR A 180 5.62 18.09 -0.47
C TYR A 180 6.28 19.47 -0.38
N LYS A 181 6.41 20.13 -1.53
CA LYS A 181 7.16 21.40 -1.66
C LYS A 181 6.61 22.57 -0.84
N LYS A 182 5.37 22.46 -0.35
CA LYS A 182 4.66 23.46 0.47
C LYS A 182 4.40 22.94 1.90
N LEU A 183 5.17 21.95 2.35
CA LEU A 183 5.13 21.47 3.71
C LEU A 183 6.06 22.30 4.59
N GLU A 184 5.52 22.79 5.71
CA GLU A 184 6.31 23.32 6.82
C GLU A 184 6.47 22.22 7.87
N ILE A 185 7.68 22.04 8.39
CA ILE A 185 7.96 21.09 9.45
C ILE A 185 8.29 21.86 10.73
N LEU A 186 7.49 21.65 11.76
CA LEU A 186 7.47 22.40 13.01
C LEU A 186 7.96 21.48 14.14
N LEU A 187 9.22 21.65 14.56
CA LEU A 187 9.82 20.86 15.63
C LEU A 187 9.36 21.38 17.00
N CYS A 188 8.53 20.59 17.68
CA CYS A 188 7.96 20.83 18.99
C CYS A 188 8.92 20.36 20.10
N MET A 189 10.16 20.85 20.05
CA MET A 189 11.20 20.58 21.05
C MET A 189 11.75 21.90 21.59
N ASN A 190 11.76 22.03 22.91
CA ASN A 190 12.41 23.15 23.57
C ASN A 190 13.80 22.72 24.05
N PHE A 191 14.82 23.49 23.69
CA PHE A 191 16.17 23.32 24.22
C PHE A 191 16.32 24.30 25.39
N SER A 192 16.41 23.77 26.62
CA SER A 192 16.54 24.61 27.81
C SER A 192 17.97 25.10 28.00
N CYS A 193 18.14 26.41 28.19
CA CYS A 193 19.36 26.97 28.77
C CYS A 193 19.23 26.83 30.29
N GLY A 194 20.11 26.06 30.95
CA GLY A 194 20.00 25.71 32.37
C GLY A 194 20.17 26.85 33.39
N SER A 195 19.97 28.12 32.99
CA SER A 195 20.10 29.31 33.83
C SER A 195 19.13 30.42 33.39
N VAL A 196 18.97 31.45 34.24
CA VAL A 196 18.23 32.68 33.90
C VAL A 196 19.01 33.43 32.82
N ALA A 197 18.74 33.12 31.56
CA ALA A 197 19.40 33.68 30.39
C ALA A 197 18.72 34.99 29.96
N THR A 198 19.51 35.99 29.55
CA THR A 198 18.95 37.20 28.92
C THR A 198 18.44 36.87 27.51
N GLU A 199 17.60 37.72 26.91
CA GLU A 199 17.11 37.49 25.53
C GLU A 199 18.28 37.39 24.52
N LYS A 200 19.38 38.11 24.78
CA LYS A 200 20.59 38.03 23.95
C LYS A 200 21.28 36.67 24.06
N ASP A 201 21.33 36.10 25.25
CA ASP A 201 21.90 34.76 25.49
C ASP A 201 21.02 33.68 24.86
N LEU A 202 19.70 33.81 24.98
CA LEU A 202 18.73 32.94 24.31
C LEU A 202 18.87 33.01 22.79
N ALA A 203 19.03 34.20 22.22
CA ALA A 203 19.24 34.36 20.78
C ALA A 203 20.54 33.70 20.30
N ALA A 204 21.64 33.86 21.05
CA ALA A 204 22.91 33.21 20.75
C ALA A 204 22.82 31.68 20.84
N TYR A 205 22.17 31.16 21.88
CA TYR A 205 21.93 29.74 22.07
C TYR A 205 21.08 29.14 20.95
N ARG A 206 19.95 29.78 20.60
CA ARG A 206 19.08 29.36 19.49
C ARG A 206 19.86 29.34 18.16
N LYS A 207 20.76 30.30 17.93
CA LYS A 207 21.64 30.31 16.75
C LYS A 207 22.62 29.14 16.74
N GLN A 208 23.18 28.78 17.90
CA GLN A 208 24.04 27.60 18.02
C GLN A 208 23.29 26.31 17.71
N ILE A 209 22.09 26.12 18.28
CA ILE A 209 21.25 24.95 18.00
C ILE A 209 20.91 24.85 16.50
N LYS A 210 20.53 25.97 15.87
CA LYS A 210 20.31 26.01 14.42
C LYS A 210 21.55 25.59 13.63
N SER A 211 22.73 26.05 14.03
CA SER A 211 23.99 25.66 13.37
C SER A 211 24.36 24.20 13.58
N MET A 212 24.04 23.62 14.74
CA MET A 212 24.35 22.22 15.08
C MET A 212 23.51 21.25 14.24
N PHE A 213 22.21 21.53 14.14
CA PHE A 213 21.29 20.68 13.38
C PHE A 213 21.25 21.03 11.89
N ASP A 214 21.50 22.28 11.48
CA ASP A 214 21.56 22.80 10.08
C ASP A 214 20.69 22.03 9.07
N ILE A 215 19.41 21.83 9.41
CA ILE A 215 18.44 21.15 8.56
C ILE A 215 17.51 22.20 7.95
N ARG A 216 17.65 22.39 6.63
CA ARG A 216 16.81 23.31 5.87
C ARG A 216 15.34 22.88 5.90
N GLY A 217 14.45 23.87 6.07
CA GLY A 217 12.99 23.66 6.02
C GLY A 217 12.35 23.28 7.35
N LEU A 218 13.15 23.25 8.43
CA LEU A 218 12.69 23.02 9.79
C LEU A 218 12.51 24.35 10.54
N LYS A 219 11.38 24.46 11.25
CA LYS A 219 11.06 25.58 12.14
C LYS A 219 11.08 25.07 13.58
N PHE A 220 11.86 25.69 14.46
CA PHE A 220 11.91 25.30 15.87
C PHE A 220 10.82 25.98 16.68
N ILE A 221 10.46 25.42 17.85
CA ILE A 221 9.32 25.88 18.66
C ILE A 221 9.35 27.37 19.03
N TRP A 222 10.53 27.96 19.25
CA TRP A 222 10.66 29.39 19.55
C TRP A 222 10.42 30.32 18.34
N GLU A 223 10.24 29.75 17.15
CA GLU A 223 9.87 30.48 15.93
C GLU A 223 8.36 30.41 15.67
N PHE A 224 7.62 29.63 16.45
CA PHE A 224 6.18 29.44 16.27
C PHE A 224 5.43 30.75 16.54
N SER A 225 4.39 30.97 15.76
CA SER A 225 3.32 31.93 16.03
C SER A 225 2.44 31.41 17.18
N ASP A 226 1.69 32.31 17.81
CA ASP A 226 0.73 31.97 18.87
C ASP A 226 -0.26 30.88 18.42
N LYS A 227 -0.70 30.96 17.16
CA LYS A 227 -1.59 29.96 16.55
C LYS A 227 -0.93 28.58 16.47
N GLU A 228 0.31 28.51 15.99
CA GLU A 228 1.06 27.24 15.93
C GLU A 228 1.33 26.69 17.33
N LEU A 229 1.61 27.55 18.31
CA LEU A 229 1.81 27.14 19.69
C LEU A 229 0.54 26.54 20.29
N ASN A 230 -0.62 27.16 20.05
CA ASN A 230 -1.92 26.63 20.50
C ASN A 230 -2.23 25.26 19.86
N ILE A 231 -1.97 25.11 18.56
CA ILE A 231 -2.11 23.82 17.86
C ILE A 231 -1.17 22.77 18.47
N ALA A 232 0.10 23.11 18.68
CA ALA A 232 1.08 22.20 19.27
C ALA A 232 0.68 21.76 20.68
N ASN A 233 0.16 22.67 21.50
CA ASN A 233 -0.35 22.36 22.83
C ASN A 233 -1.55 21.42 22.79
N ARG A 234 -2.48 21.61 21.85
CA ARG A 234 -3.64 20.72 21.69
C ARG A 234 -3.25 19.33 21.17
N LEU A 235 -2.26 19.25 20.30
CA LEU A 235 -1.79 18.00 19.67
C LEU A 235 -0.68 17.30 20.47
N ARG A 236 -0.41 17.72 21.70
CA ARG A 236 0.66 17.12 22.50
C ARG A 236 0.39 15.62 22.72
N PRO A 237 1.38 14.71 22.54
CA PRO A 237 1.16 13.27 22.66
C PRO A 237 0.65 12.79 24.03
N ASP A 238 0.95 13.56 25.09
CA ASP A 238 0.52 13.39 26.48
C ASP A 238 -0.79 14.16 26.81
N GLY A 239 -1.34 14.89 25.85
CA GLY A 239 -2.52 15.76 25.98
C GLY A 239 -3.87 15.08 25.68
N LYS A 240 -4.93 15.90 25.66
CA LYS A 240 -6.36 15.53 25.53
C LYS A 240 -6.65 14.42 24.50
N ASP A 241 -7.68 13.63 24.78
CA ASP A 241 -8.16 12.52 23.93
C ASP A 241 -8.50 12.97 22.49
N PHE A 242 -8.11 12.16 21.51
CA PHE A 242 -8.58 12.21 20.13
C PHE A 242 -8.78 10.78 19.61
N LYS A 243 -9.70 10.59 18.66
CA LYS A 243 -10.05 9.26 18.14
C LYS A 243 -9.42 9.05 16.76
N ALA A 244 -8.80 7.91 16.52
CA ALA A 244 -8.32 7.55 15.18
C ALA A 244 -9.48 7.11 14.29
N ASN A 245 -9.57 7.63 13.07
CA ASN A 245 -10.49 7.14 12.04
C ASN A 245 -9.76 6.14 11.16
N VAL A 246 -10.07 4.86 11.27
CA VAL A 246 -9.41 3.83 10.46
C VAL A 246 -10.36 3.37 9.37
N LEU A 247 -9.91 3.44 8.11
CA LEU A 247 -10.71 2.99 6.98
C LEU A 247 -10.35 1.56 6.58
N PHE A 248 -11.33 0.67 6.74
CA PHE A 248 -11.35 -0.68 6.19
C PHE A 248 -12.60 -0.83 5.34
N ASP A 249 -12.43 -0.96 4.02
CA ASP A 249 -13.53 -1.10 3.08
C ASP A 249 -13.33 -2.35 2.23
N LEU A 250 -14.14 -3.38 2.49
CA LEU A 250 -14.10 -4.63 1.75
C LEU A 250 -14.39 -4.42 0.25
N ASN A 251 -15.17 -3.40 -0.11
CA ASN A 251 -15.42 -3.08 -1.51
C ASN A 251 -14.13 -2.61 -2.21
N ASP A 252 -13.31 -1.82 -1.51
CA ASP A 252 -12.01 -1.39 -2.04
C ASP A 252 -11.05 -2.56 -2.21
N TRP A 253 -11.08 -3.52 -1.29
CA TRP A 253 -10.28 -4.73 -1.38
C TRP A 253 -10.71 -5.62 -2.54
N VAL A 254 -12.02 -5.87 -2.70
CA VAL A 254 -12.53 -6.68 -3.81
C VAL A 254 -12.24 -6.02 -5.16
N ARG A 255 -12.39 -4.69 -5.27
CA ARG A 255 -11.98 -3.95 -6.49
C ARG A 255 -10.49 -4.12 -6.74
N PHE A 256 -9.66 -3.91 -5.73
CA PHE A 256 -8.21 -4.02 -5.89
C PHE A 256 -7.77 -5.43 -6.32
N LEU A 257 -8.26 -6.47 -5.65
CA LEU A 257 -7.96 -7.86 -5.99
C LEU A 257 -8.49 -8.23 -7.37
N SER A 258 -9.67 -7.73 -7.75
CA SER A 258 -10.21 -7.92 -9.11
C SER A 258 -9.30 -7.28 -10.16
N LYS A 259 -8.72 -6.10 -9.87
CA LYS A 259 -7.74 -5.43 -10.74
C LYS A 259 -6.48 -6.28 -10.88
N LEU A 260 -5.90 -6.66 -9.74
CA LEU A 260 -4.65 -7.40 -9.67
C LEU A 260 -4.78 -8.73 -10.43
N PHE A 261 -5.78 -9.54 -10.09
CA PHE A 261 -5.93 -10.87 -10.67
C PHE A 261 -6.38 -10.85 -12.13
N LEU A 262 -7.18 -9.87 -12.55
CA LEU A 262 -7.44 -9.65 -13.98
C LEU A 262 -6.12 -9.44 -14.74
N GLY A 263 -5.24 -8.59 -14.22
CA GLY A 263 -3.97 -8.31 -14.85
C GLY A 263 -2.97 -9.47 -14.82
N ILE A 264 -2.93 -10.25 -13.73
CA ILE A 264 -2.15 -11.51 -13.68
C ILE A 264 -2.67 -12.50 -14.73
N LEU A 265 -3.98 -12.73 -14.79
CA LEU A 265 -4.59 -13.63 -15.76
C LEU A 265 -4.35 -13.17 -17.19
N CYS A 266 -4.47 -11.88 -17.50
CA CYS A 266 -4.12 -11.36 -18.82
C CYS A 266 -2.63 -11.51 -19.15
N GLY A 267 -1.74 -11.47 -18.16
CA GLY A 267 -0.32 -11.74 -18.34
C GLY A 267 -0.02 -13.17 -18.81
N TYR A 268 -0.76 -14.16 -18.31
CA TYR A 268 -0.60 -15.57 -18.68
C TYR A 268 -1.46 -16.00 -19.88
N LEU A 269 -2.72 -15.59 -19.88
CA LEU A 269 -3.72 -16.03 -20.85
C LEU A 269 -3.75 -15.14 -22.08
N GLY A 270 -3.31 -13.88 -21.96
CA GLY A 270 -3.33 -12.85 -22.99
C GLY A 270 -4.47 -11.84 -22.81
N ASN A 271 -4.35 -10.68 -23.47
CA ASN A 271 -5.32 -9.58 -23.35
C ASN A 271 -6.75 -9.95 -23.77
N GLN A 272 -6.92 -10.95 -24.63
CA GLN A 272 -8.24 -11.44 -25.04
C GLN A 272 -9.05 -12.00 -23.86
N PHE A 273 -8.40 -12.35 -22.74
CA PHE A 273 -9.08 -12.74 -21.51
C PHE A 273 -10.01 -11.63 -20.96
N THR A 274 -9.78 -10.36 -21.30
CA THR A 274 -10.73 -9.27 -20.98
C THR A 274 -12.11 -9.44 -21.62
N LYS A 275 -12.24 -10.31 -22.63
CA LYS A 275 -13.51 -10.68 -23.27
C LYS A 275 -14.08 -12.00 -22.77
N ASN A 276 -13.31 -12.76 -21.96
CA ASN A 276 -13.79 -13.99 -21.35
C ASN A 276 -14.87 -13.64 -20.30
N PRO A 277 -15.94 -14.45 -20.13
CA PRO A 277 -16.96 -14.20 -19.10
C PRO A 277 -16.42 -13.97 -17.69
N VAL A 278 -15.33 -14.66 -17.30
CA VAL A 278 -14.65 -14.44 -16.02
C VAL A 278 -13.97 -13.07 -15.98
N GLY A 279 -13.26 -12.70 -17.05
CA GLY A 279 -12.62 -11.39 -17.18
C GLY A 279 -13.63 -10.24 -17.14
N LEU A 280 -14.77 -10.37 -17.84
CA LEU A 280 -15.86 -9.40 -17.83
C LEU A 280 -16.42 -9.18 -16.42
N LYS A 281 -16.66 -10.26 -15.66
CA LYS A 281 -17.11 -10.15 -14.26
C LYS A 281 -16.13 -9.36 -13.39
N LEU A 282 -14.83 -9.56 -13.55
CA LEU A 282 -13.82 -8.77 -12.82
C LEU A 282 -13.84 -7.30 -13.25
N ILE A 283 -14.00 -7.02 -14.55
CA ILE A 283 -14.09 -5.66 -15.10
C ILE A 283 -15.34 -4.94 -14.58
N ASP A 284 -16.47 -5.63 -14.48
CA ASP A 284 -17.72 -5.03 -14.01
C ASP A 284 -17.63 -4.61 -12.54
N ILE A 285 -17.00 -5.44 -11.68
CA ILE A 285 -16.64 -5.03 -10.31
C ILE A 285 -15.77 -3.78 -10.34
N LEU A 286 -14.74 -3.76 -11.19
CA LEU A 286 -13.82 -2.62 -11.28
C LEU A 286 -14.55 -1.34 -11.66
N ARG A 287 -15.45 -1.37 -12.65
CA ARG A 287 -16.19 -0.19 -13.14
C ARG A 287 -16.97 0.54 -12.04
N THR A 288 -17.29 -0.13 -10.93
CA THR A 288 -17.96 0.50 -9.78
C THR A 288 -17.07 1.46 -8.97
N TYR A 289 -15.76 1.57 -9.24
CA TYR A 289 -14.85 2.39 -8.43
C TYR A 289 -15.26 3.87 -8.38
N SER A 290 -15.82 4.42 -9.46
CA SER A 290 -16.13 5.85 -9.57
C SER A 290 -17.44 6.22 -8.88
N SER A 291 -18.43 5.33 -8.92
CA SER A 291 -19.73 5.53 -8.29
C SER A 291 -19.74 5.11 -6.82
N ARG A 292 -18.66 4.50 -6.33
CA ARG A 292 -18.53 3.98 -4.96
C ARG A 292 -19.67 3.04 -4.56
N VAL A 293 -20.30 2.40 -5.53
CA VAL A 293 -21.45 1.51 -5.32
C VAL A 293 -21.07 0.40 -4.35
N VAL A 294 -21.92 0.13 -3.36
CA VAL A 294 -21.75 -1.03 -2.49
C VAL A 294 -21.88 -2.28 -3.37
N LEU A 295 -20.84 -3.12 -3.37
CA LEU A 295 -20.82 -4.34 -4.15
C LEU A 295 -21.88 -5.31 -3.63
N SER A 296 -22.35 -6.19 -4.52
CA SER A 296 -23.31 -7.23 -4.15
C SER A 296 -22.73 -8.13 -3.07
N GLU A 297 -23.59 -8.70 -2.21
CA GLU A 297 -23.15 -9.66 -1.21
C GLU A 297 -22.45 -10.86 -1.87
N SER A 298 -22.89 -11.27 -3.06
CA SER A 298 -22.22 -12.32 -3.84
C SER A 298 -20.78 -11.95 -4.23
N ASP A 299 -20.50 -10.69 -4.57
CA ASP A 299 -19.13 -10.25 -4.90
C ASP A 299 -18.26 -10.14 -3.66
N ILE A 300 -18.82 -9.63 -2.57
CA ILE A 300 -18.13 -9.56 -1.28
C ILE A 300 -17.81 -10.96 -0.74
N ASN A 301 -18.75 -11.91 -0.84
CA ASN A 301 -18.57 -13.29 -0.37
C ASN A 301 -17.53 -14.09 -1.17
N ARG A 302 -17.05 -13.57 -2.32
CA ARG A 302 -15.88 -14.13 -3.03
C ARG A 302 -14.58 -13.87 -2.28
N LEU A 303 -14.53 -12.84 -1.44
CA LEU A 303 -13.38 -12.52 -0.62
C LEU A 303 -13.32 -13.45 0.60
N LYS A 304 -12.23 -14.19 0.73
CA LYS A 304 -11.86 -14.88 1.96
C LYS A 304 -10.90 -13.98 2.73
N HIS A 305 -11.41 -13.44 3.84
CA HIS A 305 -10.70 -12.49 4.69
C HIS A 305 -9.52 -13.17 5.43
N PRO A 306 -8.41 -12.46 5.71
CA PRO A 306 -7.25 -13.00 6.46
C PRO A 306 -7.65 -13.70 7.77
N LEU A 307 -8.50 -13.07 8.58
CA LEU A 307 -9.06 -13.62 9.82
C LEU A 307 -9.85 -14.95 9.68
N LYS A 308 -10.22 -15.36 8.46
CA LYS A 308 -10.99 -16.58 8.18
C LYS A 308 -10.20 -17.62 7.39
N MET A 309 -8.89 -17.42 7.18
CA MET A 309 -8.08 -18.35 6.39
C MET A 309 -7.61 -19.56 7.20
N SER A 310 -7.65 -20.74 6.59
CA SER A 310 -7.13 -21.98 7.20
C SER A 310 -5.60 -22.05 7.11
N GLN A 311 -4.97 -22.86 7.96
CA GLN A 311 -3.51 -23.09 7.98
C GLN A 311 -2.95 -23.52 6.62
N VAL A 312 -3.74 -24.20 5.79
CA VAL A 312 -3.32 -24.65 4.45
C VAL A 312 -2.90 -23.47 3.56
N ASN A 313 -3.53 -22.29 3.71
CA ASN A 313 -3.18 -21.13 2.89
C ASN A 313 -1.86 -20.49 3.32
N LEU A 314 -1.37 -20.78 4.53
CA LEU A 314 -0.09 -20.25 5.02
C LEU A 314 1.10 -20.86 4.26
N PHE A 315 0.98 -22.10 3.78
CA PHE A 315 2.02 -22.74 2.95
C PHE A 315 2.10 -22.16 1.53
N LEU A 316 1.16 -21.29 1.14
CA LEU A 316 1.18 -20.56 -0.13
C LEU A 316 1.82 -19.17 0.00
N LEU A 317 2.55 -18.91 1.09
CA LEU A 317 3.14 -17.62 1.39
C LEU A 317 4.62 -17.72 1.70
N GLU A 318 5.34 -16.64 1.39
CA GLU A 318 6.71 -16.42 1.84
C GLU A 318 6.72 -15.30 2.89
N ARG A 319 7.24 -15.57 4.10
CA ARG A 319 7.23 -14.58 5.19
C ARG A 319 8.13 -13.40 4.83
N GLY A 320 7.68 -12.18 5.15
CA GLY A 320 8.44 -10.96 4.85
C GLY A 320 8.54 -10.63 3.35
N SER A 321 7.71 -11.27 2.53
CA SER A 321 7.69 -11.09 1.08
C SER A 321 6.31 -10.64 0.59
N ILE A 322 6.25 -10.23 -0.68
CA ILE A 322 4.99 -10.08 -1.40
C ILE A 322 4.78 -11.34 -2.22
N THR A 323 3.64 -12.01 -2.01
CA THR A 323 3.26 -13.22 -2.74
C THR A 323 2.00 -12.97 -3.54
N VAL A 324 1.97 -13.33 -4.82
CA VAL A 324 0.78 -13.26 -5.68
C VAL A 324 0.60 -14.60 -6.37
N SER A 325 -0.53 -15.26 -6.16
CA SER A 325 -0.79 -16.59 -6.72
C SER A 325 -2.11 -16.67 -7.45
N ILE A 326 -2.18 -17.49 -8.49
CA ILE A 326 -3.41 -17.95 -9.14
C ILE A 326 -3.36 -19.48 -9.10
N PHE A 327 -4.30 -20.10 -8.41
CA PHE A 327 -4.31 -21.56 -8.25
C PHE A 327 -5.71 -22.15 -8.15
N GLN A 328 -5.82 -23.44 -8.46
CA GLN A 328 -6.99 -24.25 -8.21
C GLN A 328 -6.89 -24.94 -6.85
N ILE A 329 -7.97 -24.92 -6.08
CA ILE A 329 -8.18 -25.80 -4.92
C ILE A 329 -9.64 -26.27 -4.90
N GLY A 330 -9.85 -27.58 -4.79
CA GLY A 330 -11.12 -28.20 -5.12
C GLY A 330 -11.55 -27.84 -6.54
N ASP A 331 -12.73 -27.23 -6.68
CA ASP A 331 -13.28 -26.75 -7.95
C ASP A 331 -13.09 -25.24 -8.17
N ASP A 332 -12.48 -24.53 -7.22
CA ASP A 332 -12.37 -23.07 -7.24
C ASP A 332 -11.02 -22.64 -7.81
N ILE A 333 -11.04 -21.66 -8.72
CA ILE A 333 -9.86 -20.87 -9.07
C ILE A 333 -9.79 -19.67 -8.14
N VAL A 334 -8.67 -19.56 -7.43
CA VAL A 334 -8.44 -18.56 -6.38
C VAL A 334 -7.24 -17.70 -6.74
N GLY A 335 -7.41 -16.39 -6.61
CA GLY A 335 -6.31 -15.46 -6.56
C GLY A 335 -5.93 -15.19 -5.10
N LEU A 336 -4.65 -15.27 -4.78
CA LEU A 336 -4.13 -14.96 -3.45
C LEU A 336 -3.09 -13.85 -3.51
N LEU A 337 -3.14 -12.94 -2.55
CA LEU A 337 -2.17 -11.88 -2.33
C LEU A 337 -1.71 -11.93 -0.86
N GLY A 338 -0.41 -12.14 -0.65
CA GLY A 338 0.28 -11.96 0.61
C GLY A 338 1.10 -10.68 0.61
N ILE A 339 1.02 -9.89 1.68
CA ILE A 339 1.86 -8.73 1.95
C ILE A 339 2.34 -8.85 3.40
N GLY A 340 3.57 -9.33 3.60
CA GLY A 340 4.04 -9.64 4.95
C GLY A 340 3.10 -10.68 5.59
N ASP A 341 2.49 -10.33 6.72
CA ASP A 341 1.54 -11.20 7.42
C ASP A 341 0.07 -11.07 6.96
N ASN A 342 -0.24 -10.07 6.12
CA ASN A 342 -1.58 -9.88 5.59
C ASN A 342 -1.85 -10.76 4.37
N ILE A 343 -2.99 -11.45 4.38
CA ILE A 343 -3.36 -12.43 3.36
C ILE A 343 -4.75 -12.14 2.83
N TYR A 344 -4.88 -12.06 1.51
CA TYR A 344 -6.14 -11.82 0.84
C TYR A 344 -6.36 -12.90 -0.21
N ALA A 345 -7.51 -13.57 -0.18
CA ALA A 345 -7.88 -14.52 -1.22
C ALA A 345 -9.23 -14.14 -1.85
N LEU A 346 -9.29 -14.16 -3.18
CA LEU A 346 -10.50 -13.91 -3.95
C LEU A 346 -10.84 -15.16 -4.76
N ARG A 347 -12.04 -15.70 -4.58
CA ARG A 347 -12.57 -16.72 -5.49
C ARG A 347 -12.86 -16.08 -6.85
N ILE A 348 -12.04 -16.38 -7.85
CA ILE A 348 -12.13 -15.80 -9.19
C ILE A 348 -13.27 -16.45 -9.95
N CYS A 349 -13.26 -17.76 -10.10
CA CYS A 349 -14.26 -18.52 -10.84
C CYS A 349 -14.26 -20.00 -10.42
N LYS A 350 -15.11 -20.82 -11.05
CA LYS A 350 -14.97 -22.28 -11.01
C LYS A 350 -13.97 -22.73 -12.07
N GLN A 351 -13.33 -23.88 -11.87
CA GLN A 351 -12.36 -24.42 -12.83
C GLN A 351 -12.98 -24.66 -14.22
N GLN A 352 -14.25 -25.05 -14.27
CA GLN A 352 -15.02 -25.26 -15.50
C GLN A 352 -15.24 -23.98 -16.32
N ASP A 353 -15.07 -22.79 -15.71
CA ASP A 353 -15.19 -21.51 -16.39
C ASP A 353 -13.93 -21.18 -17.22
N LEU A 354 -12.87 -21.99 -17.09
CA LEU A 354 -11.64 -21.89 -17.87
C LEU A 354 -11.51 -23.10 -18.81
N SER A 355 -11.09 -22.83 -20.05
CA SER A 355 -10.76 -23.89 -21.01
C SER A 355 -9.54 -24.68 -20.57
N LYS A 356 -9.39 -25.92 -21.08
CA LYS A 356 -8.20 -26.75 -20.83
C LYS A 356 -6.89 -26.02 -21.16
N ILE A 357 -6.85 -25.29 -22.29
CA ILE A 357 -5.67 -24.51 -22.71
C ILE A 357 -5.36 -23.38 -21.71
N GLU A 358 -6.38 -22.72 -21.15
CA GLU A 358 -6.17 -21.70 -20.13
C GLU A 358 -5.67 -22.30 -18.82
N LYS A 359 -6.21 -23.47 -18.40
CA LYS A 359 -5.73 -24.21 -17.22
C LYS A 359 -4.28 -24.67 -17.38
N ASP A 360 -3.92 -25.23 -18.54
CA ASP A 360 -2.55 -25.69 -18.82
C ASP A 360 -1.53 -24.53 -18.72
N LYS A 361 -1.88 -23.34 -19.23
CA LYS A 361 -1.04 -22.13 -19.10
C LYS A 361 -0.86 -21.64 -17.67
N LEU A 362 -1.75 -22.04 -16.77
CA LEU A 362 -1.71 -21.72 -15.34
C LEU A 362 -1.09 -22.87 -14.53
N ASN A 363 -0.49 -23.89 -15.15
CA ASN A 363 0.01 -25.09 -14.49
C ASN A 363 -1.07 -25.83 -13.68
N ILE A 364 -2.29 -25.86 -14.20
CA ILE A 364 -3.43 -26.56 -13.61
C ILE A 364 -3.76 -27.75 -14.51
N SER A 365 -3.63 -28.95 -13.95
CA SER A 365 -3.78 -30.20 -14.73
C SER A 365 -4.96 -31.05 -14.29
N SER A 366 -5.35 -30.94 -13.01
CA SER A 366 -6.40 -31.77 -12.42
C SER A 366 -7.77 -31.11 -12.53
N ASP A 367 -8.84 -31.92 -12.67
CA ASP A 367 -10.21 -31.41 -12.66
C ASP A 367 -10.70 -31.10 -11.23
N PHE A 368 -10.12 -31.76 -10.23
CA PHE A 368 -10.32 -31.49 -8.80
C PHE A 368 -8.98 -31.56 -8.06
N CYS A 369 -8.64 -30.52 -7.29
CA CYS A 369 -7.32 -30.41 -6.64
C CYS A 369 -7.43 -30.49 -5.11
N ARG A 370 -6.92 -31.56 -4.49
CA ARG A 370 -6.69 -31.59 -3.02
C ARG A 370 -5.46 -30.78 -2.62
N ILE A 371 -4.42 -30.82 -3.45
CA ILE A 371 -3.22 -29.99 -3.34
C ILE A 371 -3.35 -28.85 -4.35
N PRO A 372 -3.06 -27.59 -3.97
CA PRO A 372 -3.11 -26.46 -4.88
C PRO A 372 -2.28 -26.66 -6.15
N GLU A 373 -2.87 -26.39 -7.32
CA GLU A 373 -2.16 -26.38 -8.62
C GLU A 373 -2.28 -25.00 -9.23
N GLY A 374 -1.21 -24.44 -9.80
CA GLY A 374 -1.24 -23.03 -10.20
C GLY A 374 0.13 -22.39 -10.40
N ILE A 375 0.14 -21.06 -10.39
CA ILE A 375 1.34 -20.24 -10.43
C ILE A 375 1.42 -19.32 -9.22
N THR A 376 2.61 -19.26 -8.62
CA THR A 376 2.91 -18.41 -7.47
C THR A 376 4.10 -17.49 -7.80
N LEU A 377 3.93 -16.19 -7.56
CA LEU A 377 4.93 -15.16 -7.74
C LEU A 377 5.39 -14.67 -6.37
N VAL A 378 6.69 -14.64 -6.11
CA VAL A 378 7.25 -14.17 -4.84
C VAL A 378 8.26 -13.06 -5.08
N LEU A 379 8.09 -11.93 -4.40
CA LEU A 379 9.06 -10.86 -4.32
C LEU A 379 9.59 -10.75 -2.89
N ASN A 380 10.80 -11.26 -2.71
CA ASN A 380 11.54 -11.10 -1.45
C ASN A 380 11.98 -9.65 -1.24
N LYS A 381 12.11 -9.27 0.03
CA LYS A 381 12.70 -7.99 0.43
C LYS A 381 14.08 -7.81 -0.23
N ASN A 382 14.33 -6.63 -0.78
CA ASN A 382 15.54 -6.28 -1.52
C ASN A 382 15.81 -7.05 -2.84
N SER A 383 14.95 -8.00 -3.25
CA SER A 383 15.10 -8.65 -4.57
C SER A 383 14.83 -7.66 -5.70
N ASP A 384 15.51 -7.80 -6.83
CA ASP A 384 15.29 -6.97 -8.03
C ASP A 384 14.20 -7.50 -8.96
N LYS A 385 13.72 -8.73 -8.73
CA LYS A 385 12.67 -9.36 -9.54
C LYS A 385 11.74 -10.27 -8.73
N TYR A 386 10.55 -10.49 -9.28
CA TYR A 386 9.69 -11.60 -8.87
C TYR A 386 10.28 -12.94 -9.30
N LEU A 387 10.24 -13.93 -8.42
CA LEU A 387 10.47 -15.33 -8.74
C LEU A 387 9.12 -16.02 -8.97
N GLU A 388 9.08 -16.92 -9.94
CA GLU A 388 7.88 -17.63 -10.36
C GLU A 388 8.03 -19.12 -10.05
N TYR A 389 7.03 -19.69 -9.40
CA TYR A 389 7.00 -21.07 -8.93
C TYR A 389 5.74 -21.78 -9.43
N ASN A 390 5.87 -23.08 -9.65
CA ASN A 390 4.70 -23.96 -9.64
C ASN A 390 4.12 -23.98 -8.23
N THR A 391 2.82 -23.69 -8.10
CA THR A 391 2.18 -23.56 -6.79
C THR A 391 2.17 -24.87 -6.01
N LYS A 392 2.05 -26.00 -6.71
CA LYS A 392 2.06 -27.33 -6.09
C LYS A 392 3.39 -27.61 -5.42
N ASP A 393 4.47 -27.37 -6.15
CA ASP A 393 5.83 -27.62 -5.68
C ASP A 393 6.15 -26.67 -4.51
N PHE A 394 5.84 -25.39 -4.66
CA PHE A 394 6.01 -24.37 -3.62
C PHE A 394 5.26 -24.70 -2.33
N PHE A 395 4.00 -25.15 -2.46
CA PHE A 395 3.18 -25.59 -1.34
C PHE A 395 3.79 -26.80 -0.63
N LEU A 396 4.16 -27.82 -1.39
CA LEU A 396 4.66 -29.08 -0.84
C LEU A 396 6.00 -28.90 -0.14
N GLU A 397 6.92 -28.12 -0.73
CA GLU A 397 8.20 -27.76 -0.13
C GLU A 397 7.99 -27.16 1.26
N LYS A 398 7.17 -26.10 1.36
CA LYS A 398 6.88 -25.45 2.64
C LYS A 398 6.14 -26.34 3.63
N PHE A 399 5.19 -27.13 3.15
CA PHE A 399 4.44 -28.05 3.99
C PHE A 399 5.37 -29.08 4.64
N PHE A 400 6.26 -29.70 3.85
CA PHE A 400 7.21 -30.68 4.38
C PHE A 400 8.26 -30.03 5.29
N ASP A 401 8.77 -28.86 4.93
CA ASP A 401 9.76 -28.16 5.75
C ASP A 401 9.21 -27.78 7.12
N GLU A 402 7.93 -27.37 7.20
CA GLU A 402 7.31 -26.98 8.46
C GLU A 402 6.77 -28.18 9.27
N LYS A 403 6.13 -29.16 8.63
CA LYS A 403 5.47 -30.28 9.34
C LYS A 403 6.35 -31.51 9.54
N PHE A 404 7.35 -31.70 8.69
CA PHE A 404 8.21 -32.87 8.68
C PHE A 404 9.69 -32.47 8.45
N PRO A 405 10.27 -31.62 9.31
CA PRO A 405 11.64 -31.14 9.13
C PRO A 405 12.62 -32.32 9.07
N GLY A 406 13.43 -32.38 8.01
CA GLY A 406 14.41 -33.45 7.79
C GLY A 406 13.87 -34.74 7.15
N ILE A 407 12.62 -34.74 6.66
CA ILE A 407 12.06 -35.87 5.91
C ILE A 407 12.86 -36.16 4.63
N LEU A 408 13.14 -37.44 4.36
CA LEU A 408 13.88 -37.87 3.17
C LEU A 408 13.02 -37.72 1.91
N GLU A 409 13.64 -37.39 0.77
CA GLU A 409 12.92 -37.21 -0.50
C GLU A 409 12.09 -38.43 -0.92
N ARG A 410 12.58 -39.66 -0.67
CA ARG A 410 11.79 -40.88 -0.93
C ARG A 410 10.47 -40.89 -0.16
N GLN A 411 10.50 -40.46 1.11
CA GLN A 411 9.31 -40.41 1.97
C GLN A 411 8.36 -39.28 1.55
N LYS A 412 8.89 -38.13 1.10
CA LYS A 412 8.05 -37.06 0.50
C LYS A 412 7.27 -37.59 -0.70
N LEU A 413 7.95 -38.32 -1.61
CA LEU A 413 7.31 -38.89 -2.80
C LEU A 413 6.22 -39.91 -2.45
N GLU A 414 6.46 -40.75 -1.44
CA GLU A 414 5.44 -41.68 -0.92
C GLU A 414 4.20 -40.92 -0.40
N ILE A 415 4.38 -39.88 0.41
CA ILE A 415 3.26 -39.06 0.93
C ILE A 415 2.52 -38.36 -0.22
N ILE A 416 3.25 -37.76 -1.17
CA ILE A 416 2.64 -37.12 -2.34
C ILE A 416 1.81 -38.12 -3.15
N SER A 417 2.28 -39.37 -3.29
CA SER A 417 1.55 -40.42 -4.00
C SER A 417 0.22 -40.78 -3.34
N LEU A 418 0.12 -40.66 -2.01
CA LEU A 418 -1.10 -40.92 -1.24
C LEU A 418 -2.10 -39.75 -1.29
N LEU A 419 -1.65 -38.56 -1.69
CA LEU A 419 -2.46 -37.35 -1.79
C LEU A 419 -3.03 -37.09 -3.19
N LYS A 420 -2.52 -37.79 -4.21
CA LYS A 420 -3.13 -37.88 -5.54
C LYS A 420 -4.41 -38.69 -5.46
#